data_AF-U2K0Y2-F1
#
_entry.id   AF-U2K0Y2-F1
#
_cell.length_a   1.000
_cell.length_b   1.000
_cell.length_c   1.000
_cell.angle_alpha   90.00
_cell.angle_beta   90.00
_cell.angle_gamma   90.00
#
_symmetry.space_group_name_H-M   'P 1'
#
loop_
_entity.id
_entity.type
_entity.pdbx_description
1 polymer ?
#
loop_
_entity_poly.entity_id
_entity_poly.type
_entity_poly.pdbx_seq_one_letter_code
_entity_poly.pdbx_strand_id
1 'polypeptide(L)'
;MKIHRGYSRRGLSALIAAGLALGGVSAYAETITEDNHNVTVTDERSNVYGARILVHEARDGSADYHANANTVNINAQGVQDGDLYGAFIEQRAAQAGSNFTAEAKGNKVINQGGAITHATAASVSLTASDATSLNVTVDNNDVSGTGGTYSYVFGGGFGSIAANSGAAKTTVTNNDITIESGTLKDGFSAGGGFARAETRRGAAEAHADKNTVTLRNSSSTNGGYRGGTAYALPSGARATATANENAVTITGGAYSDGRSVIGGSATVLNGVDEILATANANRITLSPASAVWEEVSGGTAEARTTAKSTVTADGNILTLTAGHFEGAVCGGDANADAGSNTAVAAAESNVIYIGGGRYESAIYGGRALTNGTANTTAIARGNIVEISGTPDLSRAQLYGGTAQAAERIITGNALIVRGTKGITAQSIADFQRLTFYVPAGMTESDTMLRVTSTTNTNLKDTTLEAYLPGSSTANRLRLLRTENAQIDTDGATTMTVYEGVSGHRTAKMGVTSDKKELVVKVDGSAIDGGVTPTPTPTPTPTPTPTPTPTPTPTPTPTP
;
A
#
# COMPACT_ATOMS: atom_id res chain seq x y z
N MET A 1 40.80 30.35 44.10
CA MET A 1 39.55 29.59 43.92
C MET A 1 39.35 29.34 42.42
N LYS A 2 39.85 28.21 41.91
CA LYS A 2 39.63 27.72 40.54
C LYS A 2 39.36 26.23 40.68
N ILE A 3 38.09 25.86 40.51
CA ILE A 3 37.61 24.49 40.67
C ILE A 3 37.97 23.74 39.38
N HIS A 4 38.84 22.73 39.50
CA HIS A 4 39.02 21.72 38.47
C HIS A 4 37.73 20.87 38.39
N ARG A 5 37.01 20.97 37.26
CA ARG A 5 36.03 19.95 36.86
C ARG A 5 36.72 19.00 35.89
N GLY A 6 36.86 17.75 36.31
CA GLY A 6 37.37 16.67 35.49
C GLY A 6 36.43 16.39 34.32
N TYR A 7 36.97 16.48 33.11
CA TYR A 7 36.34 15.92 31.92
C TYR A 7 36.67 14.43 31.87
N SER A 8 35.68 13.59 32.15
CA SER A 8 35.75 12.16 31.84
C SER A 8 35.62 12.00 30.32
N ARG A 9 36.75 11.91 29.61
CA ARG A 9 36.80 11.48 28.21
C ARG A 9 36.47 9.98 28.12
N ARG A 10 35.23 9.65 27.75
CA ARG A 10 34.88 8.35 27.17
C ARG A 10 34.02 8.60 25.94
N GLY A 11 34.61 8.38 24.78
CA GLY A 11 34.02 8.66 23.47
C GLY A 11 35.11 8.58 22.40
N LEU A 12 35.88 7.50 22.42
CA LEU A 12 36.75 7.15 21.31
C LEU A 12 35.82 6.59 20.22
N SER A 13 35.27 7.47 19.37
CA SER A 13 34.78 7.04 18.06
C SER A 13 36.02 6.57 17.32
N ALA A 14 36.22 5.26 17.27
CA ALA A 14 37.29 4.65 16.51
C ALA A 14 37.01 4.96 15.03
N LEU A 15 37.68 5.98 14.50
CA LEU A 15 38.00 6.05 13.08
C LEU A 15 39.01 4.93 12.82
N ILE A 16 38.56 3.67 12.78
CA ILE A 16 39.32 2.62 12.10
C ILE A 16 38.99 2.83 10.62
N ALA A 17 39.68 3.81 10.05
CA ALA A 17 40.00 3.73 8.65
C ALA A 17 40.92 2.51 8.52
N ALA A 18 40.38 1.34 8.18
CA ALA A 18 41.11 0.39 7.37
C ALA A 18 41.26 1.01 5.97
N GLY A 19 42.03 2.10 5.91
CA GLY A 19 42.66 2.54 4.69
C GLY A 19 43.79 1.57 4.41
N LEU A 20 43.44 0.37 3.93
CA LEU A 20 44.39 -0.41 3.15
C LEU A 20 44.47 0.28 1.78
N ALA A 21 45.23 1.38 1.72
CA ALA A 21 45.81 1.81 0.47
C ALA A 21 46.85 0.74 0.11
N LEU A 22 46.42 -0.31 -0.62
CA LEU A 22 47.32 -1.28 -1.21
C LEU A 22 48.19 -0.56 -2.25
N GLY A 23 49.31 -0.01 -1.78
CA GLY A 23 50.44 0.29 -2.61
C GLY A 23 50.95 -1.01 -3.22
N GLY A 24 50.61 -1.25 -4.48
CA GLY A 24 51.43 -2.00 -5.42
C GLY A 24 51.65 -3.50 -5.18
N VAL A 25 50.81 -4.21 -4.43
CA VAL A 25 50.84 -5.68 -4.38
C VAL A 25 49.40 -6.23 -4.38
N SER A 26 49.10 -7.10 -5.34
CA SER A 26 47.82 -7.81 -5.47
C SER A 26 47.53 -8.59 -4.18
N ALA A 27 46.42 -8.27 -3.52
CA ALA A 27 45.94 -8.96 -2.33
C ALA A 27 44.82 -9.93 -2.75
N TYR A 28 45.04 -11.21 -2.47
CA TYR A 28 44.11 -12.30 -2.75
C TYR A 28 42.96 -12.32 -1.73
N ALA A 29 41.72 -12.47 -2.21
CA ALA A 29 40.48 -12.77 -1.48
C ALA A 29 40.40 -12.26 -0.03
N GLU A 30 39.87 -11.05 0.15
CA GLU A 30 39.80 -10.34 1.44
C GLU A 30 38.37 -10.35 1.98
N THR A 31 38.14 -11.06 3.08
CA THR A 31 36.93 -10.88 3.91
C THR A 31 37.14 -9.67 4.80
N ILE A 32 36.23 -8.69 4.76
CA ILE A 32 36.23 -7.52 5.65
C ILE A 32 35.01 -7.59 6.57
N THR A 33 35.23 -7.45 7.88
CA THR A 33 34.18 -7.60 8.89
C THR A 33 34.19 -6.44 9.89
N GLU A 34 33.04 -5.80 10.06
CA GLU A 34 32.79 -4.68 10.99
C GLU A 34 31.50 -4.97 11.79
N ASP A 35 31.60 -5.91 12.73
CA ASP A 35 30.45 -6.47 13.45
C ASP A 35 30.40 -6.07 14.94
N ASN A 36 29.20 -6.06 15.52
CA ASN A 36 28.95 -5.91 16.97
C ASN A 36 29.40 -4.57 17.58
N HIS A 37 29.42 -3.49 16.82
CA HIS A 37 29.71 -2.16 17.35
C HIS A 37 28.52 -1.53 18.07
N ASN A 38 28.80 -0.65 19.04
CA ASN A 38 27.79 0.11 19.75
C ASN A 38 28.22 1.57 19.87
N VAL A 39 27.45 2.48 19.28
CA VAL A 39 27.68 3.92 19.28
C VAL A 39 26.56 4.61 20.05
N THR A 40 26.89 5.60 20.88
CA THR A 40 25.89 6.42 21.58
C THR A 40 26.16 7.89 21.31
N VAL A 41 25.12 8.62 20.88
CA VAL A 41 25.14 10.06 20.61
C VAL A 41 24.43 10.77 21.74
N THR A 42 25.17 11.66 22.42
CA THR A 42 24.67 12.43 23.57
C THR A 42 24.75 13.94 23.38
N ASP A 43 25.27 14.37 22.24
CA ASP A 43 25.53 15.74 21.82
C ASP A 43 25.18 15.89 20.33
N GLU A 44 25.50 17.03 19.74
CA GLU A 44 25.32 17.27 18.31
C GLU A 44 26.38 16.50 17.51
N ARG A 45 25.94 15.72 16.53
CA ARG A 45 26.80 14.96 15.61
C ARG A 45 26.27 15.05 14.19
N SER A 46 27.16 15.20 13.23
CA SER A 46 26.75 15.20 11.83
C SER A 46 26.63 13.78 11.29
N ASN A 47 27.74 13.13 10.98
CA ASN A 47 27.74 11.77 10.46
C ASN A 47 28.01 10.73 11.56
N VAL A 48 27.19 9.68 11.61
CA VAL A 48 27.25 8.61 12.60
C VAL A 48 27.07 7.26 11.90
N TYR A 49 28.03 6.37 12.11
CA TYR A 49 28.00 5.01 11.56
C TYR A 49 28.24 4.02 12.70
N GLY A 50 27.39 2.99 12.81
CA GLY A 50 27.69 1.84 13.67
C GLY A 50 28.87 1.03 13.09
N ALA A 51 28.81 0.73 11.80
CA ALA A 51 29.89 0.15 11.00
C ALA A 51 29.99 0.82 9.63
N ARG A 52 31.22 0.90 9.08
CA ARG A 52 31.47 1.51 7.77
C ARG A 52 32.59 0.79 7.01
N ILE A 53 32.23 0.10 5.93
CA ILE A 53 33.15 -0.51 4.96
C ILE A 53 33.08 0.30 3.66
N LEU A 54 34.24 0.80 3.20
CA LEU A 54 34.36 1.52 1.94
C LEU A 54 35.50 0.93 1.10
N VAL A 55 35.14 0.37 -0.06
CA VAL A 55 36.08 -0.22 -1.02
C VAL A 55 36.03 0.57 -2.32
N HIS A 56 37.14 1.22 -2.66
CA HIS A 56 37.23 2.01 -3.90
C HIS A 56 37.31 1.14 -5.15
N GLU A 57 38.12 0.09 -5.12
CA GLU A 57 38.28 -0.85 -6.23
C GLU A 57 38.72 -2.22 -5.68
N ALA A 58 37.97 -3.27 -6.01
CA ALA A 58 38.39 -4.64 -5.80
C ALA A 58 39.06 -5.17 -7.08
N ARG A 59 40.28 -5.73 -6.95
CA ARG A 59 41.06 -6.30 -8.06
C ARG A 59 41.32 -7.77 -7.80
N ASP A 60 41.27 -8.57 -8.86
CA ASP A 60 41.70 -9.98 -8.90
C ASP A 60 41.19 -10.85 -7.72
N GLY A 61 39.99 -11.40 -7.81
CA GLY A 61 39.48 -12.42 -6.86
C GLY A 61 38.15 -12.07 -6.20
N SER A 62 37.65 -12.96 -5.36
CA SER A 62 36.36 -12.80 -4.68
C SER A 62 36.50 -12.02 -3.37
N ALA A 63 35.46 -11.33 -2.93
CA ALA A 63 35.47 -10.64 -1.63
C ALA A 63 34.12 -10.78 -0.92
N ASP A 64 34.19 -10.82 0.41
CA ASP A 64 33.05 -10.98 1.30
C ASP A 64 33.07 -9.86 2.35
N TYR A 65 31.99 -9.09 2.43
CA TYR A 65 31.86 -7.95 3.35
C TYR A 65 30.77 -8.21 4.39
N HIS A 66 31.10 -8.03 5.67
CA HIS A 66 30.20 -8.28 6.79
C HIS A 66 30.10 -7.02 7.67
N ALA A 67 28.89 -6.52 7.90
CA ALA A 67 28.62 -5.46 8.86
C ALA A 67 27.35 -5.77 9.65
N ASN A 68 27.49 -6.64 10.65
CA ASN A 68 26.39 -7.27 11.36
C ASN A 68 26.28 -6.82 12.82
N ALA A 69 25.05 -6.82 13.34
CA ALA A 69 24.73 -6.61 14.75
C ALA A 69 25.26 -5.28 15.35
N ASN A 70 25.42 -4.24 14.52
CA ASN A 70 25.85 -2.92 14.97
C ASN A 70 24.67 -2.11 15.50
N THR A 71 24.89 -1.31 16.54
CA THR A 71 23.84 -0.50 17.16
C THR A 71 24.26 0.97 17.26
N VAL A 72 23.38 1.89 16.88
CA VAL A 72 23.50 3.33 17.14
C VAL A 72 22.36 3.78 18.03
N ASN A 73 22.68 4.37 19.17
CA ASN A 73 21.73 4.92 20.14
C ASN A 73 21.78 6.45 20.14
N ILE A 74 20.67 7.12 19.84
CA ILE A 74 20.51 8.56 19.95
C ILE A 74 19.73 8.84 21.25
N ASN A 75 20.35 9.53 22.20
CA ASN A 75 19.68 9.87 23.45
C ASN A 75 18.77 11.11 23.29
N ALA A 76 18.03 11.48 24.34
CA ALA A 76 17.12 12.62 24.32
C ALA A 76 17.79 13.99 24.04
N GLN A 77 19.10 14.14 24.30
CA GLN A 77 19.86 15.35 24.01
C GLN A 77 20.60 15.29 22.66
N GLY A 78 20.61 14.12 22.02
CA GLY A 78 21.33 13.86 20.79
C GLY A 78 20.63 14.56 19.63
N VAL A 79 21.45 15.23 18.82
CA VAL A 79 21.00 15.85 17.57
C VAL A 79 21.89 15.30 16.47
N GLN A 80 21.27 14.71 15.46
CA GLN A 80 21.94 14.11 14.33
C GLN A 80 21.50 14.79 13.03
N ASP A 81 22.43 15.43 12.31
CA ASP A 81 22.11 16.30 11.17
C ASP A 81 22.63 15.86 9.78
N GLY A 82 23.52 14.87 9.71
CA GLY A 82 24.11 14.33 8.48
C GLY A 82 23.72 12.87 8.19
N ASP A 83 24.67 12.05 7.78
CA ASP A 83 24.49 10.62 7.52
C ASP A 83 24.34 9.81 8.82
N LEU A 84 23.27 9.03 8.98
CA LEU A 84 23.12 8.07 10.07
C LEU A 84 22.84 6.66 9.55
N TYR A 85 23.77 5.75 9.81
CA TYR A 85 23.65 4.34 9.44
C TYR A 85 23.99 3.40 10.60
N GLY A 86 23.19 2.36 10.78
CA GLY A 86 23.59 1.23 11.63
C GLY A 86 24.77 0.48 11.02
N ALA A 87 24.67 0.17 9.73
CA ALA A 87 25.76 -0.35 8.90
C ALA A 87 25.79 0.32 7.52
N PHE A 88 27.00 0.55 7.01
CA PHE A 88 27.24 1.07 5.66
C PHE A 88 28.33 0.26 4.96
N ILE A 89 28.02 -0.34 3.81
CA ILE A 89 28.97 -1.03 2.94
C ILE A 89 28.87 -0.45 1.53
N GLU A 90 29.98 0.04 0.99
CA GLU A 90 30.05 0.54 -0.39
C GLU A 90 31.29 0.00 -1.10
N GLN A 91 31.09 -0.77 -2.17
CA GLN A 91 32.12 -1.11 -3.16
C GLN A 91 31.86 -0.36 -4.47
N ARG A 92 32.79 0.51 -4.87
CA ARG A 92 32.61 1.40 -6.04
C ARG A 92 33.02 0.79 -7.37
N ALA A 93 33.90 -0.21 -7.37
CA ALA A 93 34.33 -0.87 -8.59
C ALA A 93 34.90 -2.26 -8.32
N ALA A 94 34.78 -3.15 -9.31
CA ALA A 94 35.50 -4.42 -9.39
C ALA A 94 35.82 -4.80 -10.84
N GLN A 95 36.96 -5.47 -11.05
CA GLN A 95 37.43 -5.98 -12.36
C GLN A 95 36.93 -7.40 -12.66
N ALA A 96 37.23 -7.90 -13.88
CA ALA A 96 36.66 -9.12 -14.43
C ALA A 96 36.99 -10.40 -13.62
N GLY A 97 36.05 -11.37 -13.59
CA GLY A 97 36.31 -12.77 -13.20
C GLY A 97 36.10 -13.15 -11.73
N SER A 98 35.25 -12.43 -10.99
CA SER A 98 35.17 -12.51 -9.51
C SER A 98 33.75 -12.67 -8.95
N ASN A 99 33.61 -13.15 -7.70
CA ASN A 99 32.34 -13.22 -6.95
C ASN A 99 32.37 -12.25 -5.76
N PHE A 100 31.34 -11.44 -5.59
CA PHE A 100 31.26 -10.48 -4.48
C PHE A 100 30.04 -10.73 -3.63
N THR A 101 30.23 -10.80 -2.31
CA THR A 101 29.13 -10.86 -1.36
C THR A 101 29.23 -9.74 -0.34
N ALA A 102 28.09 -9.19 0.04
CA ALA A 102 27.99 -8.22 1.12
C ALA A 102 26.75 -8.50 1.95
N GLU A 103 26.93 -8.58 3.26
CA GLU A 103 25.85 -8.76 4.21
C GLU A 103 25.85 -7.71 5.32
N ALA A 104 24.66 -7.19 5.61
CA ALA A 104 24.41 -6.33 6.75
C ALA A 104 23.15 -6.85 7.47
N LYS A 105 23.37 -7.55 8.58
CA LYS A 105 22.31 -8.25 9.31
C LYS A 105 22.21 -7.80 10.75
N GLY A 106 20.99 -7.63 11.27
CA GLY A 106 20.80 -7.38 12.71
C GLY A 106 21.20 -5.98 13.20
N ASN A 107 21.41 -5.01 12.31
CA ASN A 107 21.84 -3.66 12.68
C ASN A 107 20.68 -2.82 13.17
N LYS A 108 20.94 -1.90 14.11
CA LYS A 108 19.91 -1.13 14.81
C LYS A 108 20.25 0.35 14.90
N VAL A 109 19.26 1.19 14.63
CA VAL A 109 19.27 2.62 14.97
C VAL A 109 18.12 2.87 15.95
N ILE A 110 18.43 3.39 17.13
CA ILE A 110 17.47 3.57 18.23
C ILE A 110 17.44 5.03 18.64
N ASN A 111 16.28 5.68 18.53
CA ASN A 111 16.06 7.05 18.99
C ASN A 111 15.27 7.10 20.30
N GLN A 112 15.89 7.63 21.35
CA GLN A 112 15.31 7.75 22.70
C GLN A 112 14.92 9.21 22.99
N GLY A 113 14.25 9.85 22.04
CA GLY A 113 13.71 11.21 22.17
C GLY A 113 14.58 12.33 21.61
N GLY A 114 15.68 12.01 20.92
CA GLY A 114 16.54 12.98 20.24
C GLY A 114 15.98 13.45 18.89
N ALA A 115 16.79 14.19 18.14
CA ALA A 115 16.47 14.69 16.80
C ALA A 115 17.34 13.99 15.74
N ILE A 116 16.70 13.48 14.69
CA ILE A 116 17.35 12.77 13.58
C ILE A 116 16.89 13.37 12.25
N THR A 117 17.85 13.75 11.42
CA THR A 117 17.59 14.30 10.08
C THR A 117 17.28 13.22 9.05
N HIS A 118 17.95 12.07 9.07
CA HIS A 118 17.59 10.90 8.28
C HIS A 118 18.28 9.67 8.88
N ALA A 119 17.80 8.45 8.63
CA ALA A 119 18.50 7.24 9.07
C ALA A 119 18.20 6.03 8.21
N THR A 120 19.20 5.16 8.04
CA THR A 120 18.99 3.82 7.47
C THR A 120 19.66 2.77 8.34
N ALA A 121 18.94 1.73 8.77
CA ALA A 121 19.54 0.74 9.67
C ALA A 121 20.70 -0.03 8.99
N ALA A 122 20.57 -0.34 7.70
CA ALA A 122 21.66 -0.87 6.89
C ALA A 122 21.61 -0.41 5.42
N SER A 123 22.75 -0.01 4.88
CA SER A 123 22.92 0.37 3.47
C SER A 123 24.08 -0.38 2.85
N VAL A 124 23.82 -1.11 1.76
CA VAL A 124 24.81 -1.93 1.05
C VAL A 124 24.74 -1.65 -0.44
N SER A 125 25.88 -1.31 -1.04
CA SER A 125 25.99 -1.11 -2.49
C SER A 125 27.23 -1.79 -3.06
N LEU A 126 27.04 -2.59 -4.12
CA LEU A 126 28.12 -3.20 -4.89
C LEU A 126 28.07 -2.76 -6.36
N THR A 127 29.19 -2.26 -6.86
CA THR A 127 29.39 -1.94 -8.27
C THR A 127 30.53 -2.78 -8.84
N ALA A 128 30.29 -3.40 -10.02
CA ALA A 128 31.31 -4.18 -10.73
C ALA A 128 31.24 -3.99 -12.24
N SER A 129 32.36 -4.19 -12.94
CA SER A 129 32.34 -4.28 -14.40
C SER A 129 31.88 -5.68 -14.83
N ASP A 130 32.75 -6.68 -14.71
CA ASP A 130 32.51 -8.04 -15.23
C ASP A 130 32.67 -9.12 -14.15
N ALA A 131 31.82 -9.06 -13.12
CA ALA A 131 31.76 -10.11 -12.10
C ALA A 131 30.97 -11.33 -12.62
N THR A 132 31.26 -12.51 -12.08
CA THR A 132 30.47 -13.72 -12.36
C THR A 132 29.16 -13.68 -11.57
N SER A 133 29.23 -13.31 -10.29
CA SER A 133 28.05 -13.13 -9.45
C SER A 133 28.26 -12.05 -8.38
N LEU A 134 27.18 -11.35 -8.04
CA LEU A 134 27.12 -10.40 -6.94
C LEU A 134 25.90 -10.69 -6.07
N ASN A 135 26.10 -10.73 -4.76
CA ASN A 135 25.05 -11.01 -3.80
C ASN A 135 25.06 -9.95 -2.68
N VAL A 136 23.94 -9.27 -2.49
CA VAL A 136 23.71 -8.34 -1.39
C VAL A 136 22.61 -8.89 -0.51
N THR A 137 22.86 -8.99 0.80
CA THR A 137 21.86 -9.40 1.80
C THR A 137 21.75 -8.33 2.89
N VAL A 138 20.57 -7.73 3.03
CA VAL A 138 20.24 -6.76 4.08
C VAL A 138 19.05 -7.29 4.85
N ASP A 139 19.32 -7.93 5.99
CA ASP A 139 18.31 -8.73 6.69
C ASP A 139 18.17 -8.35 8.17
N ASN A 140 16.94 -8.26 8.66
CA ASN A 140 16.65 -8.08 10.09
C ASN A 140 17.33 -6.81 10.68
N ASN A 141 17.25 -5.68 9.97
CA ASN A 141 17.77 -4.40 10.45
C ASN A 141 16.63 -3.46 10.86
N ASP A 142 16.82 -2.74 11.97
CA ASP A 142 15.75 -2.02 12.64
C ASP A 142 16.06 -0.53 12.80
N VAL A 143 15.10 0.32 12.46
CA VAL A 143 15.03 1.69 13.00
C VAL A 143 13.90 1.75 14.00
N SER A 144 14.19 2.12 15.25
CA SER A 144 13.17 2.24 16.29
C SER A 144 13.27 3.56 17.04
N GLY A 145 12.14 4.06 17.55
CA GLY A 145 12.19 5.21 18.45
C GLY A 145 10.88 5.54 19.15
N THR A 146 11.02 6.23 20.29
CA THR A 146 9.90 6.72 21.09
C THR A 146 10.10 8.21 21.37
N GLY A 147 9.10 9.03 21.03
CA GLY A 147 9.23 10.48 21.06
C GLY A 147 10.26 10.98 20.04
N GLY A 148 10.75 12.21 20.22
CA GLY A 148 11.79 12.80 19.38
C GLY A 148 11.27 13.41 18.07
N THR A 149 12.20 13.92 17.27
CA THR A 149 11.93 14.52 15.95
C THR A 149 12.64 13.74 14.85
N TYR A 150 11.94 13.51 13.74
CA TYR A 150 12.41 12.76 12.58
C TYR A 150 12.11 13.56 11.31
N SER A 151 13.11 13.78 10.46
CA SER A 151 12.96 14.51 9.19
C SER A 151 13.32 13.64 7.98
N TYR A 152 12.96 14.05 6.76
CA TYR A 152 13.36 13.38 5.50
C TYR A 152 13.17 11.83 5.47
N VAL A 153 14.10 11.08 4.88
CA VAL A 153 13.86 9.67 4.51
C VAL A 153 14.43 8.71 5.57
N PHE A 154 13.62 7.73 5.96
CA PHE A 154 14.03 6.64 6.85
C PHE A 154 13.93 5.29 6.14
N GLY A 155 14.99 4.48 6.26
CA GLY A 155 15.09 3.15 5.66
C GLY A 155 15.34 2.05 6.70
N GLY A 156 14.60 0.94 6.62
CA GLY A 156 14.99 -0.27 7.34
C GLY A 156 16.23 -0.88 6.70
N GLY A 157 16.14 -1.23 5.42
CA GLY A 157 17.27 -1.73 4.62
C GLY A 157 17.36 -1.14 3.23
N PHE A 158 18.59 -0.88 2.76
CA PHE A 158 18.90 -0.51 1.39
C PHE A 158 19.95 -1.45 0.81
N GLY A 159 19.61 -2.15 -0.27
CA GLY A 159 20.52 -3.00 -1.02
C GLY A 159 20.52 -2.58 -2.49
N SER A 160 21.70 -2.48 -3.09
CA SER A 160 21.82 -2.18 -4.51
C SER A 160 23.03 -2.85 -5.16
N ILE A 161 22.80 -3.41 -6.34
CA ILE A 161 23.86 -3.92 -7.23
C ILE A 161 23.76 -3.22 -8.59
N ALA A 162 24.91 -2.83 -9.15
CA ALA A 162 25.06 -2.39 -10.53
C ALA A 162 26.25 -3.12 -11.20
N ALA A 163 25.99 -3.83 -12.30
CA ALA A 163 27.01 -4.59 -13.03
C ALA A 163 26.89 -4.53 -14.56
N ASN A 164 27.97 -4.72 -15.32
CA ASN A 164 27.86 -4.90 -16.78
C ASN A 164 27.46 -6.33 -17.15
N SER A 165 27.97 -7.33 -16.41
CA SER A 165 27.70 -8.74 -16.65
C SER A 165 27.62 -9.52 -15.32
N GLY A 166 27.25 -10.81 -15.41
CA GLY A 166 27.07 -11.67 -14.24
C GLY A 166 25.66 -11.65 -13.65
N ALA A 167 25.40 -12.58 -12.74
CA ALA A 167 24.15 -12.62 -12.00
C ALA A 167 24.19 -11.65 -10.83
N ALA A 168 23.24 -10.72 -10.75
CA ALA A 168 23.09 -9.79 -9.64
C ALA A 168 21.87 -10.17 -8.81
N LYS A 169 22.08 -10.41 -7.51
CA LYS A 169 21.01 -10.72 -6.56
C LYS A 169 21.06 -9.82 -5.34
N THR A 170 20.00 -9.06 -5.14
CA THR A 170 19.83 -8.18 -3.98
C THR A 170 18.63 -8.66 -3.16
N THR A 171 18.86 -9.00 -1.89
CA THR A 171 17.83 -9.43 -0.95
C THR A 171 17.80 -8.49 0.24
N VAL A 172 16.64 -7.86 0.47
CA VAL A 172 16.37 -6.91 1.54
C VAL A 172 15.11 -7.38 2.27
N THR A 173 15.30 -8.04 3.40
CA THR A 173 14.22 -8.78 4.07
C THR A 173 14.13 -8.53 5.55
N ASN A 174 12.92 -8.67 6.10
CA ASN A 174 12.68 -8.61 7.55
C ASN A 174 13.19 -7.32 8.22
N ASN A 175 13.30 -6.20 7.49
CA ASN A 175 13.75 -4.94 8.07
C ASN A 175 12.55 -4.13 8.59
N ASP A 176 12.69 -3.55 9.77
CA ASP A 176 11.59 -2.93 10.50
C ASP A 176 11.85 -1.45 10.80
N ILE A 177 10.85 -0.61 10.56
CA ILE A 177 10.80 0.76 11.08
C ILE A 177 9.65 0.84 12.08
N THR A 178 9.94 1.21 13.33
CA THR A 178 8.93 1.44 14.37
C THR A 178 9.12 2.78 15.06
N ILE A 179 8.17 3.71 14.89
CA ILE A 179 8.21 5.02 15.56
C ILE A 179 6.92 5.24 16.33
N GLU A 180 7.05 5.51 17.63
CA GLU A 180 5.93 5.80 18.52
C GLU A 180 6.02 7.21 19.08
N SER A 181 4.91 7.96 19.00
CA SER A 181 4.77 9.32 19.53
C SER A 181 5.82 10.31 18.98
N GLY A 182 6.31 10.07 17.75
CA GLY A 182 7.32 10.89 17.10
C GLY A 182 6.72 12.11 16.40
N THR A 183 7.49 13.21 16.35
CA THR A 183 7.14 14.35 15.49
C THR A 183 7.87 14.21 14.16
N LEU A 184 7.12 13.99 13.08
CA LEU A 184 7.64 13.73 11.73
C LEU A 184 7.55 15.03 10.91
N LYS A 185 8.67 15.53 10.39
CA LYS A 185 8.75 16.86 9.75
C LYS A 185 9.48 16.81 8.42
N ASP A 186 9.50 17.95 7.72
CA ASP A 186 10.39 18.21 6.58
C ASP A 186 10.37 17.12 5.49
N GLY A 187 9.17 16.63 5.16
CA GLY A 187 8.99 15.59 4.13
C GLY A 187 9.32 14.18 4.61
N PHE A 188 9.12 13.90 5.90
CA PHE A 188 9.35 12.58 6.49
C PHE A 188 8.74 11.46 5.64
N SER A 189 9.52 10.47 5.25
CA SER A 189 9.03 9.28 4.56
C SER A 189 9.72 8.03 5.10
N ALA A 190 9.05 6.88 5.01
CA ALA A 190 9.57 5.63 5.55
C ALA A 190 9.43 4.49 4.55
N GLY A 191 10.52 3.77 4.34
CA GLY A 191 10.60 2.57 3.53
C GLY A 191 11.19 1.42 4.33
N GLY A 192 10.44 0.32 4.51
CA GLY A 192 10.95 -0.84 5.24
C GLY A 192 12.16 -1.47 4.53
N GLY A 193 12.07 -1.70 3.22
CA GLY A 193 13.16 -2.23 2.41
C GLY A 193 13.22 -1.68 0.98
N PHE A 194 14.43 -1.49 0.46
CA PHE A 194 14.69 -1.15 -0.93
C PHE A 194 15.76 -2.08 -1.52
N ALA A 195 15.38 -2.87 -2.54
CA ALA A 195 16.27 -3.76 -3.27
C ALA A 195 16.40 -3.31 -4.73
N ARG A 196 17.63 -3.15 -5.22
CA ARG A 196 17.90 -2.90 -6.64
C ARG A 196 18.93 -3.88 -7.19
N ALA A 197 18.66 -4.43 -8.37
CA ALA A 197 19.61 -5.20 -9.16
C ALA A 197 19.59 -4.70 -10.60
N GLU A 198 20.73 -4.19 -11.08
CA GLU A 198 20.89 -3.69 -12.45
C GLU A 198 22.06 -4.39 -13.14
N THR A 199 21.81 -4.86 -14.36
CA THR A 199 22.79 -5.60 -15.16
C THR A 199 22.69 -5.23 -16.64
N ARG A 200 23.82 -5.14 -17.37
CA ARG A 200 23.78 -4.89 -18.83
C ARG A 200 23.71 -6.15 -19.69
N ARG A 201 24.09 -7.33 -19.19
CA ARG A 201 24.13 -8.60 -19.95
C ARG A 201 23.84 -9.85 -19.12
N GLY A 202 23.47 -9.70 -17.85
CA GLY A 202 23.29 -10.82 -16.91
C GLY A 202 21.94 -10.77 -16.20
N ALA A 203 21.60 -11.80 -15.42
CA ALA A 203 20.32 -11.85 -14.72
C ALA A 203 20.27 -10.83 -13.57
N ALA A 204 19.08 -10.24 -13.34
CA ALA A 204 18.84 -9.29 -12.26
C ALA A 204 17.71 -9.80 -11.35
N GLU A 205 18.00 -10.02 -10.08
CA GLU A 205 17.08 -10.49 -9.05
C GLU A 205 17.06 -9.48 -7.88
N ALA A 206 15.91 -8.83 -7.66
CA ALA A 206 15.71 -7.87 -6.57
C ALA A 206 14.54 -8.32 -5.68
N HIS A 207 14.80 -8.49 -4.39
CA HIS A 207 13.84 -9.00 -3.41
C HIS A 207 13.75 -8.05 -2.23
N ALA A 208 12.60 -7.40 -2.03
CA ALA A 208 12.30 -6.50 -0.92
C ALA A 208 11.08 -7.04 -0.16
N ASP A 209 11.22 -8.21 0.45
CA ASP A 209 10.10 -8.98 1.03
C ASP A 209 10.08 -8.85 2.58
N LYS A 210 8.90 -8.97 3.19
CA LYS A 210 8.73 -9.07 4.66
C LYS A 210 9.25 -7.88 5.47
N ASN A 211 9.39 -6.72 4.86
CA ASN A 211 9.79 -5.51 5.56
C ASN A 211 8.57 -4.79 6.13
N THR A 212 8.73 -4.11 7.26
CA THR A 212 7.62 -3.45 7.94
C THR A 212 7.87 -1.98 8.26
N VAL A 213 6.80 -1.19 8.20
CA VAL A 213 6.75 0.19 8.68
C VAL A 213 5.59 0.33 9.65
N THR A 214 5.88 0.70 10.89
CA THR A 214 4.90 0.88 11.96
C THR A 214 5.03 2.27 12.58
N LEU A 215 4.01 3.10 12.41
CA LEU A 215 3.92 4.43 13.00
C LEU A 215 2.73 4.49 13.94
N ARG A 216 2.96 4.86 15.21
CA ARG A 216 1.92 4.95 16.23
C ARG A 216 1.91 6.32 16.89
N ASN A 217 0.75 6.98 16.89
CA ASN A 217 0.56 8.30 17.52
C ASN A 217 1.57 9.36 17.07
N SER A 218 2.06 9.25 15.83
CA SER A 218 3.03 10.17 15.24
C SER A 218 2.33 11.14 14.30
N SER A 219 2.88 12.34 14.10
CA SER A 219 2.26 13.35 13.24
C SER A 219 3.21 13.77 12.14
N SER A 220 2.73 13.78 10.90
CA SER A 220 3.47 14.20 9.71
C SER A 220 2.71 15.27 8.94
N THR A 221 3.46 16.22 8.38
CA THR A 221 2.89 17.24 7.48
C THR A 221 3.14 16.95 6.01
N ASN A 222 3.88 15.89 5.69
CA ASN A 222 4.24 15.46 4.34
C ASN A 222 4.99 14.11 4.44
N GLY A 223 4.48 13.04 3.83
CA GLY A 223 5.22 11.78 3.81
C GLY A 223 4.62 10.67 2.97
N GLY A 224 5.45 9.78 2.42
CA GLY A 224 5.01 8.54 1.75
C GLY A 224 5.56 7.31 2.48
N TYR A 225 4.80 6.21 2.47
CA TYR A 225 5.07 5.04 3.30
C TYR A 225 5.05 3.76 2.47
N ARG A 226 6.15 3.01 2.51
CA ARG A 226 6.32 1.79 1.72
C ARG A 226 6.84 0.66 2.60
N GLY A 227 6.21 -0.52 2.51
CA GLY A 227 6.74 -1.71 3.17
C GLY A 227 8.02 -2.17 2.49
N GLY A 228 7.96 -2.52 1.19
CA GLY A 228 9.11 -2.93 0.40
C GLY A 228 9.09 -2.41 -1.04
N THR A 229 10.26 -2.15 -1.61
CA THR A 229 10.43 -1.72 -3.01
C THR A 229 11.54 -2.51 -3.69
N ALA A 230 11.23 -3.20 -4.79
CA ALA A 230 12.17 -3.98 -5.57
C ALA A 230 12.23 -3.49 -7.03
N TYR A 231 13.44 -3.25 -7.51
CA TYR A 231 13.72 -2.83 -8.89
C TYR A 231 14.75 -3.76 -9.55
N ALA A 232 14.32 -4.47 -10.60
CA ALA A 232 15.22 -5.26 -11.45
C ALA A 232 15.31 -4.64 -12.85
N LEU A 233 16.53 -4.34 -13.29
CA LEU A 233 16.82 -3.68 -14.56
C LEU A 233 17.88 -4.44 -15.38
N PRO A 234 17.54 -5.57 -16.02
CA PRO A 234 18.48 -6.24 -16.92
C PRO A 234 18.38 -5.72 -18.35
N SER A 235 19.51 -5.54 -19.01
CA SER A 235 19.58 -5.40 -20.47
C SER A 235 19.92 -6.77 -21.07
N GLY A 236 18.94 -7.48 -21.63
CA GLY A 236 19.20 -8.71 -22.39
C GLY A 236 19.23 -10.03 -21.62
N ALA A 237 18.64 -10.13 -20.43
CA ALA A 237 18.52 -11.38 -19.67
C ALA A 237 17.16 -11.50 -18.94
N ARG A 238 16.97 -12.59 -18.19
CA ARG A 238 15.84 -12.80 -17.27
C ARG A 238 15.87 -11.80 -16.09
N ALA A 239 14.70 -11.48 -15.55
CA ALA A 239 14.56 -10.57 -14.41
C ALA A 239 13.53 -11.06 -13.39
N THR A 240 13.79 -10.78 -12.11
CA THR A 240 12.81 -10.99 -11.06
C THR A 240 12.82 -9.82 -10.08
N ALA A 241 11.64 -9.24 -9.83
CA ALA A 241 11.41 -8.28 -8.75
C ALA A 241 10.32 -8.81 -7.81
N THR A 242 10.60 -8.89 -6.51
CA THR A 242 9.62 -9.31 -5.50
C THR A 242 9.53 -8.31 -4.36
N ALA A 243 8.31 -7.95 -3.98
CA ALA A 243 7.99 -7.14 -2.81
C ALA A 243 6.78 -7.74 -2.09
N ASN A 244 6.97 -8.96 -1.59
CA ASN A 244 5.95 -9.79 -1.01
C ASN A 244 5.92 -9.68 0.53
N GLU A 245 4.76 -9.93 1.12
CA GLU A 245 4.58 -10.07 2.58
C GLU A 245 5.04 -8.85 3.39
N ASN A 246 5.15 -7.67 2.78
CA ASN A 246 5.50 -6.44 3.49
C ASN A 246 4.28 -5.89 4.24
N ALA A 247 4.53 -5.09 5.27
CA ALA A 247 3.48 -4.50 6.07
C ALA A 247 3.65 -3.00 6.32
N VAL A 248 2.56 -2.24 6.22
CA VAL A 248 2.51 -0.84 6.68
C VAL A 248 1.36 -0.67 7.68
N THR A 249 1.68 -0.21 8.88
CA THR A 249 0.71 0.03 9.95
C THR A 249 0.83 1.46 10.44
N ILE A 250 -0.25 2.23 10.32
CA ILE A 250 -0.34 3.61 10.79
C ILE A 250 -1.59 3.74 11.68
N THR A 251 -1.37 4.02 12.96
CA THR A 251 -2.45 4.10 13.96
C THR A 251 -2.32 5.35 14.83
N GLY A 252 -3.42 6.06 15.06
CA GLY A 252 -3.40 7.34 15.78
C GLY A 252 -2.66 8.43 15.00
N GLY A 253 -2.43 9.59 15.63
CA GLY A 253 -1.65 10.67 15.00
C GLY A 253 -2.35 11.41 13.85
N ALA A 254 -1.70 12.45 13.33
CA ALA A 254 -2.25 13.33 12.28
C ALA A 254 -1.30 13.43 11.07
N TYR A 255 -1.82 13.16 9.87
CA TYR A 255 -1.06 13.08 8.62
C TYR A 255 -1.67 14.00 7.56
N SER A 256 -1.37 15.30 7.60
CA SER A 256 -2.08 16.29 6.77
C SER A 256 -1.79 16.17 5.28
N ASP A 257 -0.63 15.63 4.92
CA ASP A 257 -0.24 15.23 3.55
C ASP A 257 0.46 13.87 3.67
N GLY A 258 -0.32 12.80 3.70
CA GLY A 258 0.14 11.44 3.88
C GLY A 258 0.53 10.72 2.58
N ARG A 259 0.40 11.39 1.42
CA ARG A 259 0.73 10.87 0.08
C ARG A 259 0.33 9.40 -0.11
N SER A 260 1.20 8.62 -0.75
CA SER A 260 0.95 7.21 -1.04
C SER A 260 1.33 6.29 0.14
N VAL A 261 0.48 5.30 0.38
CA VAL A 261 0.76 4.15 1.24
C VAL A 261 0.74 2.88 0.40
N ILE A 262 1.89 2.22 0.27
CA ILE A 262 2.04 1.04 -0.57
C ILE A 262 2.64 -0.11 0.25
N GLY A 263 1.99 -1.27 0.27
CA GLY A 263 2.50 -2.43 1.01
C GLY A 263 3.80 -2.93 0.38
N GLY A 264 3.76 -3.32 -0.89
CA GLY A 264 4.93 -3.71 -1.67
C GLY A 264 4.90 -3.15 -3.09
N SER A 265 6.08 -2.81 -3.63
CA SER A 265 6.25 -2.37 -5.02
C SER A 265 7.34 -3.17 -5.71
N ALA A 266 7.01 -3.85 -6.80
CA ALA A 266 7.96 -4.64 -7.58
C ALA A 266 7.92 -4.21 -9.04
N THR A 267 9.07 -3.77 -9.56
CA THR A 267 9.16 -3.29 -10.94
C THR A 267 10.30 -3.97 -11.68
N VAL A 268 9.97 -4.50 -12.86
CA VAL A 268 10.95 -4.92 -13.86
C VAL A 268 10.88 -3.98 -15.05
N LEU A 269 12.02 -3.38 -15.40
CA LEU A 269 12.17 -2.58 -16.61
C LEU A 269 13.23 -3.21 -17.50
N ASN A 270 12.89 -3.38 -18.78
CA ASN A 270 13.72 -4.09 -19.75
C ASN A 270 13.86 -5.60 -19.43
N GLY A 271 14.56 -6.32 -20.30
CA GLY A 271 14.66 -7.77 -20.27
C GLY A 271 14.08 -8.39 -21.53
N VAL A 272 14.62 -9.55 -21.91
CA VAL A 272 14.33 -10.21 -23.21
C VAL A 272 13.95 -11.68 -23.05
N ASP A 273 13.92 -12.19 -21.83
CA ASP A 273 13.65 -13.60 -21.49
C ASP A 273 12.49 -13.71 -20.49
N GLU A 274 12.55 -14.61 -19.50
CA GLU A 274 11.52 -14.73 -18.46
C GLU A 274 11.53 -13.53 -17.51
N ILE A 275 10.37 -12.86 -17.40
CA ILE A 275 10.16 -11.70 -16.55
C ILE A 275 9.10 -11.99 -15.49
N LEU A 276 9.47 -11.75 -14.23
CA LEU A 276 8.59 -11.91 -13.07
C LEU A 276 8.60 -10.66 -12.19
N ALA A 277 7.42 -10.08 -11.95
CA ALA A 277 7.22 -9.01 -10.97
C ALA A 277 6.10 -9.41 -10.00
N THR A 278 6.37 -9.42 -8.69
CA THR A 278 5.39 -9.88 -7.68
C THR A 278 5.30 -8.93 -6.50
N ALA A 279 4.09 -8.54 -6.12
CA ALA A 279 3.79 -7.75 -4.93
C ALA A 279 2.59 -8.37 -4.19
N ASN A 280 2.83 -9.57 -3.64
CA ASN A 280 1.81 -10.47 -3.11
C ASN A 280 1.78 -10.46 -1.58
N ALA A 281 0.62 -10.79 -1.01
CA ALA A 281 0.42 -11.02 0.42
C ALA A 281 0.83 -9.85 1.34
N ASN A 282 0.89 -8.62 0.81
CA ASN A 282 1.22 -7.44 1.59
C ASN A 282 0.03 -7.01 2.45
N ARG A 283 0.31 -6.31 3.55
CA ARG A 283 -0.69 -5.88 4.53
C ARG A 283 -0.62 -4.38 4.80
N ILE A 284 -1.77 -3.73 4.77
CA ILE A 284 -1.89 -2.32 5.16
C ILE A 284 -2.95 -2.21 6.27
N THR A 285 -2.62 -1.48 7.33
CA THR A 285 -3.57 -1.08 8.38
C THR A 285 -3.51 0.43 8.60
N LEU A 286 -4.60 1.13 8.29
CA LEU A 286 -4.72 2.58 8.45
C LEU A 286 -5.88 2.91 9.40
N SER A 287 -5.50 3.41 10.57
CA SER A 287 -6.41 3.92 11.60
C SER A 287 -5.89 5.22 12.24
N PRO A 288 -5.55 6.26 11.45
CA PRO A 288 -5.06 7.53 11.98
C PRO A 288 -6.16 8.31 12.71
N ALA A 289 -5.79 9.32 13.52
CA ALA A 289 -6.78 10.24 14.07
C ALA A 289 -7.27 11.24 13.00
N SER A 290 -6.39 11.64 12.08
CA SER A 290 -6.73 12.37 10.86
C SER A 290 -5.63 12.12 9.81
N ALA A 291 -6.00 11.92 8.55
CA ALA A 291 -5.02 11.79 7.47
C ALA A 291 -5.62 12.12 6.11
N VAL A 292 -4.80 12.61 5.19
CA VAL A 292 -5.10 12.74 3.76
C VAL A 292 -4.15 11.82 2.98
N TRP A 293 -4.70 10.86 2.25
CA TRP A 293 -3.96 9.87 1.47
C TRP A 293 -4.21 10.09 -0.02
N GLU A 294 -3.14 10.19 -0.80
CA GLU A 294 -3.21 10.34 -2.26
C GLU A 294 -3.49 9.01 -2.95
N GLU A 295 -2.80 7.93 -2.57
CA GLU A 295 -2.99 6.60 -3.16
C GLU A 295 -2.74 5.51 -2.12
N VAL A 296 -3.57 4.47 -2.12
CA VAL A 296 -3.35 3.30 -1.24
C VAL A 296 -3.39 2.03 -2.07
N SER A 297 -2.31 1.27 -2.05
CA SER A 297 -2.21 0.00 -2.79
C SER A 297 -1.62 -1.09 -1.91
N GLY A 298 -2.30 -2.23 -1.77
CA GLY A 298 -1.75 -3.37 -1.04
C GLY A 298 -0.45 -3.85 -1.66
N GLY A 299 -0.45 -4.09 -2.97
CA GLY A 299 0.74 -4.39 -3.75
C GLY A 299 0.66 -3.78 -5.14
N THR A 300 1.77 -3.25 -5.64
CA THR A 300 1.90 -2.74 -7.01
C THR A 300 3.04 -3.47 -7.71
N ALA A 301 2.70 -4.24 -8.74
CA ALA A 301 3.66 -4.97 -9.55
C ALA A 301 3.62 -4.48 -11.00
N GLU A 302 4.78 -4.26 -11.60
CA GLU A 302 4.90 -3.71 -12.95
C GLU A 302 6.03 -4.40 -13.73
N ALA A 303 5.75 -4.77 -14.97
CA ALA A 303 6.76 -5.16 -15.93
C ALA A 303 6.58 -4.38 -17.24
N ARG A 304 7.61 -3.67 -17.68
CA ARG A 304 7.65 -3.00 -18.99
C ARG A 304 8.80 -3.55 -19.81
N THR A 305 8.51 -4.55 -20.63
CA THR A 305 9.51 -5.31 -21.37
C THR A 305 9.00 -5.67 -22.76
N THR A 306 9.87 -6.16 -23.64
CA THR A 306 9.45 -6.78 -24.90
C THR A 306 9.33 -8.29 -24.78
N ALA A 307 9.56 -8.88 -23.59
CA ALA A 307 9.64 -10.31 -23.38
C ALA A 307 8.34 -10.87 -22.78
N LYS A 308 8.29 -12.20 -22.58
CA LYS A 308 7.17 -12.80 -21.85
C LYS A 308 7.22 -12.34 -20.39
N SER A 309 6.11 -11.83 -19.87
CA SER A 309 6.03 -11.33 -18.49
C SER A 309 4.87 -11.95 -17.70
N THR A 310 5.14 -12.21 -16.42
CA THR A 310 4.12 -12.56 -15.43
C THR A 310 4.20 -11.54 -14.30
N VAL A 311 3.09 -10.85 -14.05
CA VAL A 311 2.99 -9.77 -13.07
C VAL A 311 1.83 -10.10 -12.12
N THR A 312 2.11 -10.17 -10.82
CA THR A 312 1.12 -10.58 -9.81
C THR A 312 1.07 -9.59 -8.64
N ALA A 313 -0.14 -9.28 -8.20
CA ALA A 313 -0.43 -8.49 -7.01
C ALA A 313 -1.58 -9.16 -6.25
N ASP A 314 -1.30 -10.35 -5.72
CA ASP A 314 -2.28 -11.30 -5.21
C ASP A 314 -2.29 -11.37 -3.68
N GLY A 315 -3.44 -11.65 -3.08
CA GLY A 315 -3.57 -11.97 -1.66
C GLY A 315 -3.28 -10.82 -0.71
N ASN A 316 -3.23 -9.58 -1.20
CA ASN A 316 -2.97 -8.41 -0.37
C ASN A 316 -4.19 -8.05 0.48
N ILE A 317 -3.95 -7.54 1.69
CA ILE A 317 -5.01 -7.24 2.67
C ILE A 317 -4.89 -5.80 3.18
N LEU A 318 -5.94 -5.02 2.99
CA LEU A 318 -6.05 -3.64 3.46
C LEU A 318 -7.12 -3.56 4.56
N THR A 319 -6.79 -2.92 5.68
CA THR A 319 -7.73 -2.60 6.76
C THR A 319 -7.77 -1.09 6.96
N LEU A 320 -8.88 -0.47 6.55
CA LEU A 320 -9.04 0.98 6.47
C LEU A 320 -10.20 1.43 7.37
N THR A 321 -9.88 1.99 8.52
CA THR A 321 -10.90 2.37 9.53
C THR A 321 -11.05 3.88 9.70
N ALA A 322 -10.07 4.68 9.23
CA ALA A 322 -10.12 6.13 9.26
C ALA A 322 -9.20 6.75 8.18
N GLY A 323 -9.43 8.02 7.86
CA GLY A 323 -8.67 8.79 6.87
C GLY A 323 -9.55 9.39 5.76
N HIS A 324 -8.97 10.29 4.99
CA HIS A 324 -9.53 10.85 3.77
C HIS A 324 -8.67 10.39 2.59
N PHE A 325 -9.28 9.70 1.64
CA PHE A 325 -8.62 9.05 0.51
C PHE A 325 -8.99 9.80 -0.77
N GLU A 326 -8.05 10.59 -1.29
CA GLU A 326 -8.29 11.46 -2.44
C GLU A 326 -8.15 10.72 -3.77
N GLY A 327 -7.20 9.80 -3.88
CA GLY A 327 -7.05 8.94 -5.05
C GLY A 327 -7.53 7.51 -4.81
N ALA A 328 -7.11 6.63 -5.72
CA ALA A 328 -7.63 5.27 -5.77
C ALA A 328 -7.13 4.41 -4.61
N VAL A 329 -7.98 3.47 -4.20
CA VAL A 329 -7.60 2.38 -3.30
C VAL A 329 -7.59 1.09 -4.11
N CYS A 330 -6.48 0.35 -4.07
CA CYS A 330 -6.34 -0.91 -4.78
C CYS A 330 -5.92 -2.03 -3.83
N GLY A 331 -6.61 -3.16 -3.88
CA GLY A 331 -6.18 -4.36 -3.15
C GLY A 331 -4.83 -4.84 -3.70
N GLY A 332 -4.76 -5.02 -5.02
CA GLY A 332 -3.52 -5.26 -5.75
C GLY A 332 -3.59 -4.70 -7.16
N ASP A 333 -2.50 -4.10 -7.63
CA ASP A 333 -2.35 -3.50 -8.96
C ASP A 333 -1.22 -4.20 -9.73
N ALA A 334 -1.59 -4.96 -10.77
CA ALA A 334 -0.66 -5.68 -11.62
C ALA A 334 -0.70 -5.11 -13.04
N ASN A 335 0.45 -4.67 -13.54
CA ASN A 335 0.59 -4.09 -14.87
C ASN A 335 1.69 -4.79 -15.69
N ALA A 336 1.30 -5.53 -16.72
CA ALA A 336 2.19 -6.26 -17.60
C ALA A 336 2.18 -5.69 -19.03
N ASP A 337 3.15 -4.85 -19.35
CA ASP A 337 3.41 -4.36 -20.71
C ASP A 337 4.54 -5.19 -21.34
N ALA A 338 4.17 -6.05 -22.29
CA ALA A 338 5.08 -7.00 -22.94
C ALA A 338 5.37 -6.68 -24.43
N GLY A 339 5.02 -5.48 -24.92
CA GLY A 339 5.03 -5.22 -26.36
C GLY A 339 4.17 -6.23 -27.13
N SER A 340 4.73 -6.92 -28.13
CA SER A 340 4.03 -7.91 -28.98
C SER A 340 4.06 -9.36 -28.46
N ASN A 341 4.53 -9.59 -27.23
CA ASN A 341 4.70 -10.92 -26.64
C ASN A 341 3.63 -11.22 -25.58
N THR A 342 3.62 -12.47 -25.08
CA THR A 342 2.68 -12.94 -24.06
C THR A 342 2.89 -12.22 -22.72
N ALA A 343 1.85 -11.56 -22.21
CA ALA A 343 1.85 -10.92 -20.91
C ALA A 343 0.70 -11.46 -20.05
N VAL A 344 0.98 -11.76 -18.79
CA VAL A 344 -0.03 -12.10 -17.79
C VAL A 344 0.03 -11.09 -16.65
N ALA A 345 -1.08 -10.41 -16.40
CA ALA A 345 -1.29 -9.60 -15.21
C ALA A 345 -2.38 -10.22 -14.34
N ALA A 346 -2.09 -10.46 -13.06
CA ALA A 346 -3.04 -11.05 -12.12
C ALA A 346 -3.13 -10.23 -10.83
N ALA A 347 -4.37 -9.96 -10.41
CA ALA A 347 -4.71 -9.37 -9.13
C ALA A 347 -5.82 -10.20 -8.50
N GLU A 348 -5.41 -11.25 -7.79
CA GLU A 348 -6.28 -12.29 -7.27
C GLU A 348 -6.36 -12.32 -5.74
N SER A 349 -7.51 -12.70 -5.20
CA SER A 349 -7.71 -12.97 -3.77
C SER A 349 -7.34 -11.82 -2.82
N ASN A 350 -7.35 -10.58 -3.31
CA ASN A 350 -7.11 -9.41 -2.47
C ASN A 350 -8.34 -9.09 -1.63
N VAL A 351 -8.13 -8.54 -0.43
CA VAL A 351 -9.22 -8.19 0.50
C VAL A 351 -9.07 -6.77 1.00
N ILE A 352 -10.13 -5.98 0.89
CA ILE A 352 -10.20 -4.61 1.42
C ILE A 352 -11.31 -4.55 2.46
N TYR A 353 -10.95 -4.28 3.71
CA TYR A 353 -11.88 -3.99 4.79
C TYR A 353 -12.01 -2.47 4.95
N ILE A 354 -13.23 -1.97 4.80
CA ILE A 354 -13.58 -0.56 4.94
C ILE A 354 -14.50 -0.42 6.15
N GLY A 355 -13.99 0.18 7.23
CA GLY A 355 -14.75 0.43 8.47
C GLY A 355 -15.12 1.90 8.70
N GLY A 356 -14.45 2.82 8.01
CA GLY A 356 -14.63 4.27 8.16
C GLY A 356 -13.77 5.06 7.18
N GLY A 357 -13.73 6.38 7.36
CA GLY A 357 -13.05 7.31 6.46
C GLY A 357 -13.93 7.81 5.30
N ARG A 358 -13.34 8.70 4.48
CA ARG A 358 -14.00 9.34 3.33
C ARG A 358 -13.23 9.03 2.05
N TYR A 359 -13.93 8.58 1.00
CA TYR A 359 -13.31 8.11 -0.24
C TYR A 359 -13.81 8.91 -1.44
N GLU A 360 -12.87 9.49 -2.19
CA GLU A 360 -13.18 10.44 -3.27
C GLU A 360 -13.09 9.83 -4.68
N SER A 361 -12.53 8.62 -4.78
CA SER A 361 -12.18 7.98 -6.04
C SER A 361 -12.50 6.48 -6.02
N ALA A 362 -12.11 5.78 -7.07
CA ALA A 362 -12.41 4.37 -7.27
C ALA A 362 -11.69 3.48 -6.25
N ILE A 363 -12.40 2.43 -5.83
CA ILE A 363 -11.89 1.34 -5.00
C ILE A 363 -11.92 0.08 -5.86
N TYR A 364 -10.76 -0.54 -6.05
CA TYR A 364 -10.58 -1.76 -6.83
C TYR A 364 -10.19 -2.90 -5.90
N GLY A 365 -11.00 -3.95 -5.82
CA GLY A 365 -10.61 -5.19 -5.14
C GLY A 365 -9.30 -5.74 -5.73
N GLY A 366 -9.18 -5.76 -7.05
CA GLY A 366 -7.92 -5.96 -7.77
C GLY A 366 -7.95 -5.30 -9.15
N ARG A 367 -6.79 -4.87 -9.64
CA ARG A 367 -6.62 -4.26 -10.97
C ARG A 367 -5.52 -4.98 -11.73
N ALA A 368 -5.87 -5.53 -12.89
CA ALA A 368 -4.95 -6.25 -13.76
C ALA A 368 -4.97 -5.63 -15.16
N LEU A 369 -3.82 -5.13 -15.61
CA LEU A 369 -3.70 -4.38 -16.86
C LEU A 369 -2.58 -4.95 -17.72
N THR A 370 -2.84 -5.03 -19.02
CA THR A 370 -1.82 -5.22 -20.05
C THR A 370 -1.96 -4.12 -21.10
N ASN A 371 -0.99 -4.04 -22.01
CA ASN A 371 -1.05 -3.13 -23.17
C ASN A 371 -2.14 -3.51 -24.21
N GLY A 372 -2.89 -4.60 -24.00
CA GLY A 372 -3.99 -5.01 -24.86
C GLY A 372 -3.57 -5.64 -26.20
N THR A 373 -2.29 -5.98 -26.39
CA THR A 373 -1.85 -6.70 -27.60
C THR A 373 -2.36 -8.14 -27.61
N ALA A 374 -2.34 -8.77 -28.79
CA ALA A 374 -2.74 -10.17 -28.94
C ALA A 374 -1.89 -11.08 -28.03
N ASN A 375 -2.50 -12.12 -27.48
CA ASN A 375 -1.89 -13.08 -26.55
C ASN A 375 -1.57 -12.53 -25.15
N THR A 376 -2.28 -11.48 -24.72
CA THR A 376 -2.21 -10.99 -23.33
C THR A 376 -3.43 -11.41 -22.53
N THR A 377 -3.22 -11.72 -21.24
CA THR A 377 -4.28 -12.15 -20.31
C THR A 377 -4.25 -11.27 -19.06
N ALA A 378 -5.39 -10.72 -18.68
CA ALA A 378 -5.58 -10.00 -17.43
C ALA A 378 -6.60 -10.74 -16.56
N ILE A 379 -6.24 -11.00 -15.30
CA ILE A 379 -7.01 -11.80 -14.35
C ILE A 379 -7.30 -10.96 -13.09
N ALA A 380 -8.58 -10.74 -12.81
CA ALA A 380 -9.05 -10.13 -11.56
C ALA A 380 -10.06 -11.10 -10.92
N ARG A 381 -9.57 -11.94 -9.99
CA ARG A 381 -10.33 -13.08 -9.48
C ARG A 381 -10.40 -13.12 -7.97
N GLY A 382 -11.57 -13.46 -7.42
CA GLY A 382 -11.70 -13.81 -6.00
C GLY A 382 -11.43 -12.65 -5.04
N ASN A 383 -11.42 -11.40 -5.52
CA ASN A 383 -11.17 -10.23 -4.68
C ASN A 383 -12.42 -9.88 -3.85
N ILE A 384 -12.22 -9.39 -2.63
CA ILE A 384 -13.30 -9.07 -1.70
C ILE A 384 -13.18 -7.61 -1.27
N VAL A 385 -14.28 -6.88 -1.40
CA VAL A 385 -14.46 -5.58 -0.75
C VAL A 385 -15.51 -5.77 0.34
N GLU A 386 -15.14 -5.57 1.60
CA GLU A 386 -16.04 -5.63 2.74
C GLU A 386 -16.24 -4.25 3.37
N ILE A 387 -17.50 -3.84 3.46
CA ILE A 387 -17.93 -2.58 4.06
C ILE A 387 -18.59 -2.87 5.41
N SER A 388 -18.14 -2.17 6.43
CA SER A 388 -18.69 -2.17 7.77
C SER A 388 -18.62 -0.76 8.37
N GLY A 389 -19.16 -0.54 9.57
CA GLY A 389 -19.10 0.76 10.22
C GLY A 389 -19.81 1.87 9.42
N THR A 390 -19.22 3.06 9.38
CA THR A 390 -19.85 4.26 8.78
C THR A 390 -18.90 5.04 7.84
N PRO A 391 -18.33 4.41 6.80
CA PRO A 391 -17.53 5.12 5.80
C PRO A 391 -18.39 6.03 4.92
N ASP A 392 -17.82 7.16 4.48
CA ASP A 392 -18.38 7.98 3.40
C ASP A 392 -17.81 7.51 2.06
N LEU A 393 -18.64 6.76 1.33
CA LEU A 393 -18.36 6.25 -0.01
C LEU A 393 -19.12 7.02 -1.09
N SER A 394 -19.74 8.16 -0.77
CA SER A 394 -20.72 8.84 -1.65
C SER A 394 -20.16 9.22 -3.03
N ARG A 395 -18.84 9.38 -3.13
CA ARG A 395 -18.10 9.68 -4.36
C ARG A 395 -17.31 8.50 -4.92
N ALA A 396 -17.24 7.38 -4.19
CA ALA A 396 -16.46 6.22 -4.58
C ALA A 396 -17.23 5.32 -5.56
N GLN A 397 -16.52 4.86 -6.60
CA GLN A 397 -16.96 3.72 -7.42
C GLN A 397 -16.32 2.44 -6.87
N LEU A 398 -17.11 1.41 -6.64
CA LEU A 398 -16.61 0.13 -6.12
C LEU A 398 -16.52 -0.90 -7.25
N TYR A 399 -15.34 -1.47 -7.44
CA TYR A 399 -15.09 -2.52 -8.42
C TYR A 399 -14.61 -3.78 -7.73
N GLY A 400 -15.23 -4.93 -8.00
CA GLY A 400 -14.75 -6.22 -7.52
C GLY A 400 -13.35 -6.52 -8.06
N GLY A 401 -13.16 -6.29 -9.35
CA GLY A 401 -11.84 -6.16 -9.93
C GLY A 401 -11.92 -5.82 -11.42
N THR A 402 -10.90 -5.14 -11.92
CA THR A 402 -10.84 -4.71 -13.32
C THR A 402 -9.73 -5.45 -14.06
N ALA A 403 -10.02 -5.87 -15.29
CA ALA A 403 -9.08 -6.55 -16.16
C ALA A 403 -9.06 -5.87 -17.54
N GLN A 404 -7.90 -5.52 -18.05
CA GLN A 404 -7.72 -4.99 -19.41
C GLN A 404 -6.63 -5.78 -20.14
N ALA A 405 -7.04 -6.58 -21.13
CA ALA A 405 -6.15 -7.35 -22.00
C ALA A 405 -6.94 -7.88 -23.22
N ALA A 406 -6.27 -8.62 -24.11
CA ALA A 406 -6.94 -9.37 -25.18
C ALA A 406 -7.86 -10.47 -24.62
N GLU A 407 -7.41 -11.19 -23.59
CA GLU A 407 -8.22 -12.11 -22.81
C GLU A 407 -8.45 -11.57 -21.40
N ARG A 408 -9.72 -11.43 -21.00
CA ARG A 408 -10.12 -10.83 -19.72
C ARG A 408 -10.83 -11.88 -18.87
N ILE A 409 -10.31 -12.12 -17.66
CA ILE A 409 -10.91 -13.05 -16.71
C ILE A 409 -11.29 -12.27 -15.44
N ILE A 410 -12.59 -12.03 -15.25
CA ILE A 410 -13.15 -11.36 -14.07
C ILE A 410 -14.15 -12.33 -13.44
N THR A 411 -13.80 -12.93 -12.30
CA THR A 411 -14.65 -13.98 -11.69
C THR A 411 -14.48 -14.12 -10.18
N GLY A 412 -15.52 -14.55 -9.48
CA GLY A 412 -15.49 -14.81 -8.03
C GLY A 412 -15.28 -13.59 -7.14
N ASN A 413 -15.29 -12.36 -7.67
CA ASN A 413 -15.15 -11.16 -6.86
C ASN A 413 -16.43 -10.89 -6.05
N ALA A 414 -16.29 -10.43 -4.81
CA ALA A 414 -17.41 -10.27 -3.89
C ALA A 414 -17.46 -8.90 -3.21
N LEU A 415 -18.66 -8.35 -3.11
CA LEU A 415 -18.98 -7.20 -2.26
C LEU A 415 -19.72 -7.69 -1.03
N ILE A 416 -19.19 -7.40 0.15
CA ILE A 416 -19.83 -7.74 1.42
C ILE A 416 -20.22 -6.46 2.12
N VAL A 417 -21.51 -6.32 2.47
CA VAL A 417 -21.99 -5.22 3.34
C VAL A 417 -22.38 -5.83 4.67
N ARG A 418 -21.59 -5.55 5.71
CA ARG A 418 -21.67 -6.24 7.00
C ARG A 418 -22.18 -5.34 8.10
N GLY A 419 -23.35 -5.67 8.65
CA GLY A 419 -23.85 -5.12 9.91
C GLY A 419 -24.03 -3.60 9.90
N THR A 420 -24.21 -2.99 8.72
CA THR A 420 -24.35 -1.54 8.56
C THR A 420 -25.50 -1.19 7.62
N LYS A 421 -25.98 0.05 7.72
CA LYS A 421 -27.03 0.64 6.88
C LYS A 421 -26.77 2.12 6.63
N GLY A 422 -27.39 2.66 5.59
CA GLY A 422 -27.25 4.07 5.20
C GLY A 422 -25.99 4.36 4.37
N ILE A 423 -25.30 3.33 3.88
CA ILE A 423 -24.13 3.50 3.03
C ILE A 423 -24.57 4.01 1.66
N THR A 424 -23.91 5.04 1.15
CA THR A 424 -24.10 5.54 -0.21
C THR A 424 -22.79 5.39 -0.97
N ALA A 425 -22.84 4.74 -2.13
CA ALA A 425 -21.74 4.66 -3.09
C ALA A 425 -22.14 5.34 -4.40
N GLN A 426 -21.17 5.78 -5.21
CA GLN A 426 -21.50 6.29 -6.53
C GLN A 426 -21.99 5.16 -7.45
N SER A 427 -21.22 4.07 -7.52
CA SER A 427 -21.56 2.88 -8.32
C SER A 427 -20.92 1.61 -7.73
N ILE A 428 -21.44 0.47 -8.15
CA ILE A 428 -20.83 -0.85 -7.92
C ILE A 428 -20.77 -1.60 -9.25
N ALA A 429 -19.67 -2.31 -9.49
CA ALA A 429 -19.45 -3.08 -10.72
C ALA A 429 -18.50 -4.26 -10.50
N ASP A 430 -18.52 -5.22 -11.43
CA ASP A 430 -17.58 -6.34 -11.53
C ASP A 430 -17.55 -7.29 -10.31
N PHE A 431 -18.66 -7.38 -9.57
CA PHE A 431 -18.85 -8.35 -8.49
C PHE A 431 -19.70 -9.53 -8.98
N GLN A 432 -19.23 -10.76 -8.77
CA GLN A 432 -19.98 -11.99 -9.05
C GLN A 432 -20.78 -12.46 -7.82
N ARG A 433 -20.54 -11.87 -6.65
CA ARG A 433 -21.31 -12.11 -5.43
C ARG A 433 -21.53 -10.83 -4.62
N LEU A 434 -22.77 -10.57 -4.22
CA LEU A 434 -23.12 -9.55 -3.22
C LEU A 434 -23.70 -10.24 -1.98
N THR A 435 -23.08 -10.03 -0.82
CA THR A 435 -23.53 -10.59 0.45
C THR A 435 -23.91 -9.48 1.42
N PHE A 436 -25.13 -9.51 1.94
CA PHE A 436 -25.65 -8.57 2.93
C PHE A 436 -25.83 -9.27 4.28
N TYR A 437 -25.05 -8.89 5.29
CA TYR A 437 -25.33 -9.26 6.68
C TYR A 437 -26.18 -8.16 7.30
N VAL A 438 -27.49 -8.39 7.36
CA VAL A 438 -28.47 -7.36 7.71
C VAL A 438 -28.34 -7.00 9.20
N PRO A 439 -28.16 -5.72 9.57
CA PRO A 439 -28.08 -5.31 10.96
C PRO A 439 -29.43 -5.47 11.69
N ALA A 440 -29.37 -5.63 13.02
CA ALA A 440 -30.56 -5.52 13.85
C ALA A 440 -31.19 -4.11 13.76
N GLY A 441 -32.50 -4.00 13.97
CA GLY A 441 -33.21 -2.70 13.98
C GLY A 441 -33.33 -2.04 12.60
N MET A 442 -33.32 -2.82 11.52
CA MET A 442 -33.68 -2.33 10.20
C MET A 442 -35.19 -2.07 10.10
N THR A 443 -35.56 -0.89 9.58
CA THR A 443 -36.93 -0.47 9.29
C THR A 443 -37.21 -0.52 7.79
N GLU A 444 -38.48 -0.37 7.39
CA GLU A 444 -38.86 -0.40 5.96
C GLU A 444 -38.28 0.77 5.15
N SER A 445 -38.00 1.89 5.81
CA SER A 445 -37.42 3.10 5.22
C SER A 445 -35.91 3.02 5.06
N ASP A 446 -35.25 2.17 5.84
CA ASP A 446 -33.80 2.02 5.78
C ASP A 446 -33.35 1.42 4.44
N THR A 447 -32.08 1.63 4.11
CA THR A 447 -31.40 1.01 2.96
C THR A 447 -30.03 0.59 3.43
N MET A 448 -29.58 -0.63 3.14
CA MET A 448 -28.20 -0.99 3.48
C MET A 448 -27.21 -0.25 2.59
N LEU A 449 -27.34 -0.41 1.27
CA LEU A 449 -26.51 0.23 0.25
C LEU A 449 -27.38 1.02 -0.75
N ARG A 450 -27.09 2.31 -0.91
CA ARG A 450 -27.65 3.14 -1.98
C ARG A 450 -26.56 3.40 -3.02
N VAL A 451 -26.92 3.32 -4.31
CA VAL A 451 -26.07 3.71 -5.43
C VAL A 451 -26.70 4.87 -6.20
N THR A 452 -25.89 5.86 -6.56
CA THR A 452 -26.36 7.13 -7.14
C THR A 452 -26.08 7.27 -8.64
N SER A 453 -25.38 6.31 -9.24
CA SER A 453 -25.08 6.27 -10.68
C SER A 453 -26.33 6.45 -11.54
N THR A 454 -26.15 7.13 -12.67
CA THR A 454 -27.14 7.23 -13.76
C THR A 454 -27.06 6.04 -14.72
N THR A 455 -26.05 5.19 -14.58
CA THR A 455 -25.93 3.92 -15.31
C THR A 455 -26.51 2.78 -14.49
N ASN A 456 -27.17 1.83 -15.16
CA ASN A 456 -27.74 0.66 -14.51
C ASN A 456 -26.68 -0.13 -13.73
N THR A 457 -27.09 -0.64 -12.58
CA THR A 457 -26.30 -1.59 -11.80
C THR A 457 -26.51 -2.98 -12.39
N ASN A 458 -25.50 -3.50 -13.07
CA ASN A 458 -25.54 -4.82 -13.67
C ASN A 458 -25.28 -5.90 -12.62
N LEU A 459 -26.30 -6.68 -12.27
CA LEU A 459 -26.25 -7.84 -11.39
C LEU A 459 -26.64 -9.14 -12.12
N LYS A 460 -26.52 -9.16 -13.45
CA LYS A 460 -26.65 -10.40 -14.25
C LYS A 460 -25.59 -11.42 -13.83
N ASP A 461 -25.93 -12.70 -13.91
CA ASP A 461 -25.05 -13.81 -13.50
C ASP A 461 -24.49 -13.68 -12.06
N THR A 462 -25.11 -12.86 -11.19
CA THR A 462 -24.59 -12.54 -9.85
C THR A 462 -25.27 -13.41 -8.79
N THR A 463 -24.51 -13.83 -7.79
CA THR A 463 -25.05 -14.47 -6.58
C THR A 463 -25.38 -13.42 -5.52
N LEU A 464 -26.66 -13.30 -5.15
CA LEU A 464 -27.14 -12.37 -4.14
C LEU A 464 -27.53 -13.11 -2.87
N GLU A 465 -26.93 -12.73 -1.74
CA GLU A 465 -27.16 -13.37 -0.45
C GLU A 465 -27.58 -12.35 0.62
N ALA A 466 -28.55 -12.72 1.45
CA ALA A 466 -28.86 -11.97 2.66
C ALA A 466 -28.89 -12.88 3.89
N TYR A 467 -28.19 -12.46 4.93
CA TYR A 467 -28.19 -13.10 6.24
C TYR A 467 -29.02 -12.21 7.17
N LEU A 468 -30.23 -12.67 7.51
CA LEU A 468 -31.17 -11.93 8.35
C LEU A 468 -30.79 -12.07 9.83
N PRO A 469 -30.99 -11.01 10.64
CA PRO A 469 -30.93 -11.16 12.08
C PRO A 469 -32.09 -12.05 12.52
N GLY A 470 -31.89 -12.86 13.56
CA GLY A 470 -32.91 -13.79 14.06
C GLY A 470 -34.22 -13.13 14.56
N SER A 471 -34.29 -11.79 14.63
CA SER A 471 -35.42 -11.03 15.13
C SER A 471 -35.72 -9.76 14.31
N SER A 472 -35.76 -9.86 12.98
CA SER A 472 -36.19 -8.74 12.11
C SER A 472 -37.61 -8.27 12.44
N THR A 473 -37.78 -6.99 12.75
CA THR A 473 -39.09 -6.39 13.06
C THR A 473 -39.81 -5.86 11.83
N ALA A 474 -39.07 -5.46 10.79
CA ALA A 474 -39.65 -5.00 9.52
C ALA A 474 -39.88 -6.19 8.59
N ASN A 475 -41.03 -6.20 7.92
CA ASN A 475 -41.34 -7.23 6.93
C ASN A 475 -40.59 -7.00 5.62
N ARG A 476 -40.40 -5.74 5.22
CA ARG A 476 -39.70 -5.36 4.00
C ARG A 476 -38.33 -4.77 4.33
N LEU A 477 -37.27 -5.47 3.94
CA LEU A 477 -35.88 -5.06 4.16
C LEU A 477 -35.25 -4.66 2.82
N ARG A 478 -34.79 -3.41 2.69
CA ARG A 478 -34.19 -2.91 1.45
C ARG A 478 -32.67 -3.02 1.48
N LEU A 479 -32.12 -3.99 0.75
CA LEU A 479 -30.68 -4.27 0.73
C LEU A 479 -29.94 -3.27 -0.17
N LEU A 480 -30.41 -3.10 -1.40
CA LEU A 480 -29.81 -2.21 -2.40
C LEU A 480 -30.89 -1.29 -2.98
N ARG A 481 -30.55 -0.02 -3.18
CA ARG A 481 -31.36 0.94 -3.94
C ARG A 481 -30.53 1.64 -5.00
N THR A 482 -31.06 1.74 -6.22
CA THR A 482 -30.53 2.65 -7.24
C THR A 482 -31.34 3.95 -7.24
N GLU A 483 -30.66 5.10 -7.20
CA GLU A 483 -31.36 6.40 -7.25
C GLU A 483 -31.77 6.75 -8.67
N ASN A 484 -30.76 6.88 -9.55
CA ASN A 484 -30.93 7.48 -10.86
C ASN A 484 -31.03 6.45 -12.00
N ALA A 485 -30.79 5.17 -11.71
CA ALA A 485 -30.77 4.09 -12.70
C ALA A 485 -31.55 2.85 -12.24
N GLN A 486 -31.49 1.74 -12.97
CA GLN A 486 -32.14 0.47 -12.63
C GLN A 486 -31.15 -0.61 -12.21
N ILE A 487 -31.67 -1.65 -11.58
CA ILE A 487 -30.99 -2.91 -11.29
C ILE A 487 -31.32 -3.89 -12.43
N ASP A 488 -30.28 -4.39 -13.10
CA ASP A 488 -30.41 -5.39 -14.15
C ASP A 488 -30.06 -6.78 -13.60
N THR A 489 -30.98 -7.72 -13.72
CA THR A 489 -30.79 -9.15 -13.39
C THR A 489 -31.24 -10.02 -14.57
N ASP A 490 -30.92 -11.30 -14.53
CA ASP A 490 -31.33 -12.30 -15.52
C ASP A 490 -31.66 -13.65 -14.88
N GLY A 491 -31.93 -14.67 -15.70
CA GLY A 491 -32.28 -16.00 -15.21
C GLY A 491 -31.14 -16.76 -14.53
N ALA A 492 -29.90 -16.30 -14.69
CA ALA A 492 -28.72 -16.89 -14.05
C ALA A 492 -28.41 -16.23 -12.69
N THR A 493 -28.99 -15.05 -12.42
CA THR A 493 -28.91 -14.39 -11.12
C THR A 493 -29.56 -15.25 -10.04
N THR A 494 -28.80 -15.60 -8.99
CA THR A 494 -29.32 -16.40 -7.86
C THR A 494 -29.57 -15.50 -6.66
N MET A 495 -30.61 -15.79 -5.89
CA MET A 495 -31.01 -14.98 -4.73
C MET A 495 -31.36 -15.89 -3.56
N THR A 496 -30.59 -15.81 -2.48
CA THR A 496 -30.72 -16.70 -1.32
C THR A 496 -30.82 -15.90 -0.03
N VAL A 497 -31.76 -16.28 0.84
CA VAL A 497 -31.94 -15.70 2.16
C VAL A 497 -31.66 -16.76 3.23
N TYR A 498 -30.84 -16.39 4.20
CA TYR A 498 -30.47 -17.20 5.36
C TYR A 498 -31.03 -16.58 6.65
N GLU A 499 -31.51 -17.42 7.56
CA GLU A 499 -31.76 -17.10 8.96
C GLU A 499 -30.61 -17.60 9.83
N GLY A 500 -29.98 -16.69 10.58
CA GLY A 500 -28.79 -17.04 11.34
C GLY A 500 -27.66 -17.55 10.43
N VAL A 501 -26.95 -18.61 10.84
CA VAL A 501 -25.79 -19.14 10.13
C VAL A 501 -26.13 -20.35 9.22
N SER A 502 -27.34 -20.92 9.29
CA SER A 502 -27.62 -22.18 8.56
C SER A 502 -29.10 -22.53 8.26
N GLY A 503 -30.09 -21.71 8.59
CA GLY A 503 -31.51 -22.02 8.34
C GLY A 503 -32.06 -21.32 7.09
N HIS A 504 -32.64 -22.06 6.14
CA HIS A 504 -33.44 -21.45 5.06
C HIS A 504 -34.82 -21.00 5.60
N ARG A 505 -35.19 -19.74 5.39
CA ARG A 505 -36.53 -19.19 5.74
C ARG A 505 -37.46 -19.23 4.53
N THR A 506 -38.76 -19.12 4.78
CA THR A 506 -39.80 -18.75 3.78
C THR A 506 -39.60 -17.34 3.17
N ALA A 507 -38.59 -16.57 3.61
CA ALA A 507 -38.36 -15.23 3.09
C ALA A 507 -38.06 -15.23 1.59
N LYS A 508 -38.55 -14.20 0.91
CA LYS A 508 -38.35 -14.02 -0.53
C LYS A 508 -37.45 -12.82 -0.78
N MET A 509 -36.35 -13.02 -1.51
CA MET A 509 -35.55 -11.93 -2.07
C MET A 509 -35.96 -11.67 -3.52
N GLY A 510 -35.94 -10.41 -3.94
CA GLY A 510 -36.19 -10.06 -5.32
C GLY A 510 -35.99 -8.58 -5.62
N VAL A 511 -35.88 -8.28 -6.91
CA VAL A 511 -35.87 -6.92 -7.44
C VAL A 511 -37.32 -6.46 -7.64
N THR A 512 -37.63 -5.22 -7.25
CA THR A 512 -38.95 -4.61 -7.44
C THR A 512 -39.31 -4.45 -8.92
N SER A 513 -40.61 -4.35 -9.21
CA SER A 513 -41.14 -4.19 -10.57
C SER A 513 -40.63 -2.95 -11.32
N ASP A 514 -40.36 -1.85 -10.60
CA ASP A 514 -39.72 -0.64 -11.13
C ASP A 514 -38.21 -0.76 -11.34
N LYS A 515 -37.63 -1.88 -10.92
CA LYS A 515 -36.20 -2.23 -10.93
C LYS A 515 -35.32 -1.28 -10.11
N LYS A 516 -35.85 -0.61 -9.09
CA LYS A 516 -35.09 0.35 -8.27
C LYS A 516 -34.51 -0.26 -7.00
N GLU A 517 -35.07 -1.36 -6.53
CA GLU A 517 -34.74 -1.88 -5.20
C GLU A 517 -34.55 -3.39 -5.22
N LEU A 518 -33.50 -3.87 -4.55
CA LEU A 518 -33.36 -5.27 -4.12
C LEU A 518 -33.88 -5.36 -2.69
N VAL A 519 -34.91 -6.17 -2.48
CA VAL A 519 -35.58 -6.28 -1.19
C VAL A 519 -35.70 -7.73 -0.73
N VAL A 520 -35.83 -7.90 0.58
CA VAL A 520 -36.25 -9.15 1.22
C VAL A 520 -37.61 -8.94 1.89
N LYS A 521 -38.55 -9.83 1.58
CA LYS A 521 -39.83 -9.99 2.28
C LYS A 521 -39.69 -11.12 3.29
N VAL A 522 -39.66 -10.75 4.57
CA VAL A 522 -39.36 -11.65 5.69
C VAL A 522 -40.46 -12.70 5.90
N ASP A 523 -41.71 -12.35 5.61
CA ASP A 523 -42.88 -13.24 5.66
C ASP A 523 -43.06 -14.14 4.42
N GLY A 524 -42.22 -13.99 3.39
CA GLY A 524 -42.36 -14.73 2.13
C GLY A 524 -43.42 -14.18 1.17
N SER A 525 -44.02 -13.03 1.46
CA SER A 525 -44.97 -12.36 0.57
C SER A 525 -44.33 -11.95 -0.77
N ALA A 526 -45.19 -11.59 -1.73
CA ALA A 526 -44.74 -11.08 -3.02
C ALA A 526 -43.91 -9.79 -2.84
N ILE A 527 -42.88 -9.64 -3.67
CA ILE A 527 -41.91 -8.53 -3.61
C ILE A 527 -42.62 -7.16 -3.66
N ASP A 528 -43.50 -6.97 -4.64
CA ASP A 528 -44.29 -5.74 -4.83
C ASP A 528 -45.62 -5.73 -4.05
N GLY A 529 -45.88 -6.74 -3.21
CA GLY A 529 -47.09 -6.82 -2.39
C GLY A 529 -47.09 -5.69 -1.34
N GLY A 530 -47.66 -4.53 -1.70
CA GLY A 530 -47.80 -3.36 -0.83
C GLY A 530 -47.66 -1.99 -1.50
N VAL A 531 -47.32 -1.87 -2.79
CA VAL A 531 -47.19 -0.57 -3.46
C VAL A 531 -48.15 -0.42 -4.65
N THR A 532 -49.35 0.08 -4.38
CA THR A 532 -50.05 0.89 -5.39
C THR A 532 -49.27 2.21 -5.47
N PRO A 533 -48.74 2.65 -6.63
CA PRO A 533 -48.09 3.94 -6.74
C PRO A 533 -49.07 5.02 -6.28
N THR A 534 -48.74 5.72 -5.20
CA THR A 534 -49.49 6.92 -4.83
C THR A 534 -49.14 7.97 -5.87
N PRO A 535 -50.12 8.52 -6.62
CA PRO A 535 -49.83 9.55 -7.61
C PRO A 535 -49.12 10.72 -6.93
N THR A 536 -48.01 11.15 -7.49
CA THR A 536 -47.27 12.34 -7.06
C THR A 536 -48.26 13.52 -7.04
N PRO A 537 -48.49 14.20 -5.91
CA PRO A 537 -49.34 15.38 -5.89
C PRO A 537 -48.76 16.42 -6.84
N THR A 538 -49.56 16.86 -7.81
CA THR A 538 -49.22 17.98 -8.68
C THR A 538 -48.84 19.18 -7.81
N PRO A 539 -47.66 19.79 -7.98
CA PRO A 539 -47.28 20.95 -7.19
C PRO A 539 -48.36 22.03 -7.34
N THR A 540 -48.94 22.45 -6.21
CA THR A 540 -49.86 23.58 -6.17
C THR A 540 -49.07 24.83 -6.59
N PRO A 541 -49.50 25.60 -7.60
CA PRO A 541 -48.77 26.79 -8.03
C PRO A 541 -48.58 27.75 -6.85
N THR A 542 -47.33 28.09 -6.56
CA THR A 542 -46.96 29.07 -5.54
C THR A 542 -47.62 30.41 -5.89
N PRO A 543 -48.39 31.04 -4.98
CA PRO A 543 -48.96 32.35 -5.25
C PRO A 543 -47.85 33.37 -5.48
N THR A 544 -47.96 34.12 -6.58
CA THR A 544 -47.04 35.19 -6.96
C THR A 544 -46.98 36.25 -5.84
N PRO A 545 -45.79 36.64 -5.35
CA PRO A 545 -45.69 37.66 -4.31
C PRO A 545 -46.29 38.98 -4.79
N THR A 546 -47.15 39.57 -3.96
CA THR A 546 -47.73 40.90 -4.19
C THR A 546 -46.61 41.94 -4.08
N PRO A 547 -46.44 42.86 -5.07
CA PRO A 547 -45.38 43.85 -5.02
C PRO A 547 -45.55 44.80 -3.83
N THR A 548 -44.48 44.96 -3.05
CA THR A 548 -44.38 45.89 -1.93
C THR A 548 -44.51 47.34 -2.42
N PRO A 549 -45.34 48.20 -1.79
CA PRO A 549 -45.50 49.58 -2.20
C PRO A 549 -44.21 50.38 -2.02
N THR A 550 -43.83 51.12 -3.05
CA THR A 550 -42.67 52.03 -3.08
C THR A 550 -42.82 53.15 -2.04
N PRO A 551 -41.82 53.43 -1.20
CA PRO A 551 -41.89 54.52 -0.24
C PRO A 551 -41.90 55.89 -0.94
N THR A 552 -42.81 56.76 -0.52
CA THR A 552 -42.96 58.14 -0.98
C THR A 552 -41.73 58.98 -0.60
N PRO A 553 -41.12 59.74 -1.53
CA PRO A 553 -39.96 60.57 -1.22
C PRO A 553 -40.32 61.72 -0.27
N THR A 554 -39.50 61.91 0.76
CA THR A 554 -39.59 63.04 1.69
C THR A 554 -39.17 64.33 0.99
N PRO A 555 -39.94 65.42 1.08
CA PRO A 555 -39.59 66.68 0.41
C PRO A 555 -38.40 67.37 1.10
N THR A 556 -37.44 67.81 0.28
CA THR A 556 -36.31 68.65 0.66
C THR A 556 -36.79 70.06 1.02
N PRO A 557 -36.41 70.63 2.18
CA PRO A 557 -36.62 72.05 2.45
C PRO A 557 -35.55 72.91 1.74
N THR A 558 -36.01 73.99 1.11
CA THR A 558 -35.22 75.09 0.50
C THR A 558 -35.79 76.40 1.05
N PRO A 559 -35.04 77.52 1.21
CA PRO A 559 -33.62 77.79 0.91
C PRO A 559 -32.72 77.97 2.15
#